data_AF-A0A084EFY7-F1
#
_entry.id   AF-A0A084EFY7-F1
#
_cell.length_a   1.000
_cell.length_b   1.000
_cell.length_c   1.000
_cell.angle_alpha   90.00
_cell.angle_beta   90.00
_cell.angle_gamma   90.00
#
_symmetry.space_group_name_H-M   'P 1'
#
loop_
_entity.id
_entity.type
_entity.pdbx_description
1 polymer ?
#
loop_
_entity_poly.entity_id
_entity_poly.type
_entity_poly.pdbx_seq_one_letter_code
_entity_poly.pdbx_strand_id
1 'polypeptide(L)'
;MPVPPEMTAELEAAYRNAEAHLPVVPRVVLHLHQRDELPYAEIARRLAIEPAVVTACVAEALGMLVAMLDGDRPRRWKTRQLRATERRLRQRHRDYCEGFARAMGVIEPIRWEKRADDHITMTALMLKSLPEPLREPALAFFRDRLSLDQISSRLEITRRAVLDRLAEVLSRFEDGPESFENWLRMLGRCPAPPLHELSTSSDNRRP
;
A
#
# COMPACT_ATOMS: atom_id res chain seq x y z
N MET A 1 28.23 -15.43 28.48
CA MET A 1 27.08 -15.26 27.58
C MET A 1 27.49 -15.80 26.23
N PRO A 2 26.80 -16.79 25.65
CA PRO A 2 27.11 -17.22 24.29
C PRO A 2 26.87 -16.03 23.34
N VAL A 3 27.81 -15.81 22.43
CA VAL A 3 27.65 -14.84 21.34
C VAL A 3 26.42 -15.28 20.53
N PRO A 4 25.46 -14.40 20.21
CA PRO A 4 24.36 -14.76 19.34
C PRO A 4 24.94 -15.34 18.05
N PRO A 5 24.40 -16.44 17.51
CA PRO A 5 24.87 -16.95 16.23
C PRO A 5 24.83 -15.81 15.21
N GLU A 6 25.96 -15.55 14.55
CA GLU A 6 26.00 -14.58 13.46
C GLU A 6 24.93 -14.96 12.43
N MET A 7 24.11 -14.00 12.04
CA MET A 7 23.04 -14.22 11.09
C MET A 7 23.67 -14.62 9.75
N THR A 8 23.56 -15.90 9.40
CA THR A 8 24.06 -16.40 8.13
C THR A 8 23.25 -15.77 6.97
N ALA A 9 23.87 -15.65 5.79
CA ALA A 9 23.16 -15.14 4.60
C ALA A 9 21.90 -15.97 4.27
N GLU A 10 21.93 -17.28 4.55
CA GLU A 10 20.79 -18.18 4.40
C GLU A 10 19.67 -17.86 5.39
N LEU A 11 20.00 -17.64 6.66
CA LEU A 11 19.02 -17.26 7.69
C LEU A 11 18.42 -15.89 7.40
N GLU A 12 19.23 -14.94 6.91
CA GLU A 12 18.74 -13.62 6.50
C GLU A 12 17.79 -13.73 5.30
N ALA A 13 18.12 -14.53 4.28
CA ALA A 13 17.25 -14.77 3.15
C ALA A 13 15.93 -15.45 3.56
N ALA A 14 16.00 -16.45 4.45
CA ALA A 14 14.83 -17.12 5.00
C ALA A 14 13.94 -16.15 5.79
N TYR A 15 14.54 -15.28 6.61
CA TYR A 15 13.83 -14.27 7.39
C TYR A 15 13.13 -13.24 6.49
N ARG A 16 13.83 -12.67 5.51
CA ARG A 16 13.24 -11.72 4.55
C ARG A 16 12.10 -12.38 3.76
N ASN A 17 12.26 -13.65 3.37
CA ASN A 17 11.20 -14.40 2.73
C ASN A 17 9.99 -14.59 3.67
N ALA A 18 10.21 -14.94 4.93
CA ALA A 18 9.15 -15.09 5.92
C ALA A 18 8.41 -13.76 6.17
N GLU A 19 9.13 -12.65 6.33
CA GLU A 19 8.55 -11.30 6.43
C GLU A 19 7.66 -10.97 5.21
N ALA A 20 8.08 -11.33 4.00
CA ALA A 20 7.31 -11.09 2.78
C ALA A 20 5.94 -11.81 2.77
N HIS A 21 5.81 -12.91 3.53
CA HIS A 21 4.59 -13.71 3.65
C HIS A 21 3.71 -13.33 4.84
N LEU A 22 4.15 -12.39 5.69
CA LEU A 22 3.32 -11.88 6.77
C LEU A 22 2.10 -11.10 6.24
N PRO A 23 0.99 -11.09 6.99
CA PRO A 23 -0.13 -10.21 6.67
C PRO A 23 0.28 -8.75 6.79
N VAL A 24 -0.22 -7.92 5.87
CA VAL A 24 0.24 -6.53 5.70
C VAL A 24 0.21 -5.70 7.00
N VAL A 25 -0.89 -5.73 7.76
CA VAL A 25 -1.00 -4.90 8.98
C VAL A 25 0.00 -5.35 10.07
N PRO A 26 0.03 -6.63 10.48
CA PRO A 26 1.10 -7.15 11.35
C PRO A 26 2.51 -6.85 10.86
N ARG A 27 2.79 -7.02 9.56
CA ARG A 27 4.10 -6.73 8.97
C ARG A 27 4.50 -5.27 9.12
N VAL A 28 3.61 -4.35 8.74
CA VAL A 28 3.89 -2.91 8.84
C VAL A 28 4.08 -2.50 10.29
N VAL A 29 3.23 -2.97 11.20
CA VAL A 29 3.38 -2.67 12.63
C VAL A 29 4.70 -3.19 13.18
N LEU A 30 5.12 -4.40 12.79
CA LEU A 30 6.41 -4.96 13.17
C LEU A 30 7.57 -4.09 12.65
N HIS A 31 7.53 -3.67 11.38
CA HIS A 31 8.56 -2.80 10.80
C HIS A 31 8.61 -1.42 11.47
N LEU A 32 7.47 -0.80 11.75
CA LEU A 32 7.39 0.48 12.45
C LEU A 32 8.02 0.37 13.85
N HIS A 33 7.85 -0.77 14.52
CA HIS A 33 8.44 -0.99 15.83
C HIS A 33 9.93 -1.31 15.78
N GLN A 34 10.36 -2.22 14.89
CA GLN A 34 11.73 -2.76 14.88
C GLN A 34 12.71 -1.92 14.07
N ARG A 35 12.27 -1.32 12.96
CA ARG A 35 13.14 -0.56 12.04
C ARG A 35 13.03 0.93 12.24
N ASP A 36 11.81 1.42 12.45
CA ASP A 36 11.56 2.84 12.68
C ASP A 36 11.56 3.17 14.20
N GLU A 37 11.84 2.18 15.07
CA GLU A 37 11.98 2.29 16.54
C GLU A 37 10.80 2.99 17.25
N LEU A 38 9.60 2.91 16.68
CA LEU A 38 8.44 3.62 17.23
C LEU A 38 7.86 2.91 18.47
N PRO A 39 7.56 3.64 19.55
CA PRO A 39 6.80 3.12 20.68
C PRO A 39 5.38 2.68 20.25
N TYR A 40 4.84 1.66 20.92
CA TYR A 40 3.50 1.12 20.57
C TYR A 40 2.39 2.16 20.61
N ALA A 41 2.44 3.07 21.59
CA ALA A 41 1.46 4.16 21.70
C ALA A 41 1.52 5.11 20.49
N GLU A 42 2.72 5.36 19.97
CA GLU A 42 2.91 6.23 18.82
C GLU A 42 2.44 5.55 17.53
N ILE A 43 2.72 4.26 17.35
CA ILE A 43 2.18 3.46 16.24
C ILE A 43 0.64 3.47 16.30
N ALA A 44 0.06 3.23 17.47
CA ALA A 44 -1.38 3.23 17.69
C ALA A 44 -2.01 4.57 17.30
N ARG A 45 -1.40 5.67 17.75
CA ARG A 45 -1.83 7.04 17.42
C ARG A 45 -1.78 7.31 15.92
N ARG A 46 -0.64 7.04 15.27
CA ARG A 46 -0.43 7.30 13.83
C ARG A 46 -1.36 6.49 12.94
N LEU A 47 -1.56 5.21 13.27
CA LEU A 47 -2.50 4.35 12.53
C LEU A 47 -3.95 4.55 12.97
N ALA A 48 -4.22 5.33 14.02
CA ALA A 48 -5.52 5.51 14.67
C ALA A 48 -6.21 4.17 15.02
N ILE A 49 -5.46 3.30 15.72
CA ILE A 49 -5.90 2.00 16.24
C ILE A 49 -5.66 1.91 17.75
N GLU A 50 -6.19 0.89 18.40
CA GLU A 50 -5.99 0.70 19.85
C GLU A 50 -4.58 0.17 20.15
N PRO A 51 -3.92 0.60 21.25
CA PRO A 51 -2.59 0.09 21.63
C PRO A 51 -2.53 -1.43 21.80
N ALA A 52 -3.60 -2.05 22.32
CA ALA A 52 -3.69 -3.50 22.45
C ALA A 52 -3.62 -4.23 21.09
N VAL A 53 -4.09 -3.57 20.02
CA VAL A 53 -4.00 -4.12 18.66
C VAL A 53 -2.58 -4.08 18.15
N VAL A 54 -1.81 -3.04 18.48
CA VAL A 54 -0.37 -2.97 18.14
C VAL A 54 0.37 -4.15 18.78
N THR A 55 0.15 -4.40 20.06
CA THR A 55 0.72 -5.57 20.75
C THR A 55 0.30 -6.88 20.08
N ALA A 56 -0.98 -7.05 19.76
CA ALA A 56 -1.48 -8.23 19.08
C ALA A 56 -0.88 -8.42 17.68
N CYS A 57 -0.64 -7.33 16.94
CA CYS A 57 0.02 -7.35 15.63
C CYS A 57 1.47 -7.81 15.72
N VAL A 58 2.25 -7.25 16.67
CA VAL A 58 3.65 -7.65 16.88
C VAL A 58 3.72 -9.12 17.30
N ALA A 59 2.87 -9.53 18.23
CA ALA A 59 2.83 -10.89 18.71
C ALA A 59 2.40 -11.90 17.62
N GLU A 60 1.40 -11.56 16.78
CA GLU A 60 1.03 -12.38 15.62
C GLU A 60 2.19 -12.47 14.61
N ALA A 61 2.84 -11.34 14.28
CA ALA A 61 3.94 -11.30 13.33
C ALA A 61 5.13 -12.16 13.78
N LEU A 62 5.58 -12.00 15.03
CA LEU A 62 6.67 -12.79 15.59
C LEU A 62 6.32 -14.29 15.65
N GLY A 63 5.10 -14.64 16.09
CA GLY A 63 4.66 -16.04 16.12
C GLY A 63 4.61 -16.68 14.74
N MET A 64 4.19 -15.93 13.71
CA MET A 64 4.19 -16.40 12.32
C MET A 64 5.60 -16.52 11.75
N LEU A 65 6.52 -15.60 12.07
CA LEU A 65 7.91 -15.65 11.64
C LEU A 65 8.61 -16.90 12.18
N VAL A 66 8.48 -17.18 13.48
CA VAL A 66 9.06 -18.38 14.10
C VAL A 66 8.55 -19.64 13.39
N ALA A 67 7.23 -19.78 13.22
CA ALA A 67 6.66 -20.93 12.53
C ALA A 67 7.21 -21.08 11.10
N MET A 68 7.32 -19.99 10.33
CA MET A 68 7.86 -20.06 8.97
C MET A 68 9.34 -20.44 8.93
N LEU A 69 10.15 -19.96 9.88
CA LEU A 69 11.56 -20.31 9.98
C LEU A 69 11.77 -21.77 10.40
N ASP A 70 10.84 -22.32 11.19
CA ASP A 70 10.80 -23.75 11.55
C ASP A 70 10.26 -24.64 10.39
N GLY A 71 9.88 -24.04 9.25
CA GLY A 71 9.32 -24.74 8.10
C GLY A 71 7.81 -25.04 8.21
N ASP A 72 7.15 -24.57 9.27
CA ASP A 72 5.73 -24.72 9.48
C ASP A 72 4.90 -23.72 8.67
N ARG A 73 3.64 -24.10 8.39
CA ARG A 73 2.66 -23.18 7.81
C ARG A 73 2.09 -22.29 8.92
N PRO A 74 2.30 -20.96 8.86
CA PRO A 74 1.87 -20.07 9.92
C PRO A 74 0.34 -19.99 9.96
N ARG A 75 -0.23 -20.02 11.17
CA ARG A 75 -1.68 -19.89 11.39
C ARG A 75 -2.00 -18.48 11.87
N ARG A 76 -2.91 -17.80 11.17
CA ARG A 76 -3.48 -16.52 11.62
C ARG A 76 -4.13 -16.68 12.99
N TRP A 77 -3.85 -15.76 13.90
CA TRP A 77 -4.56 -15.68 15.15
C TRP A 77 -6.00 -15.24 14.89
N LYS A 78 -6.97 -15.99 15.40
CA LYS A 78 -8.41 -15.74 15.16
C LYS A 78 -8.95 -14.63 16.08
N THR A 79 -8.15 -13.63 16.39
CA THR A 79 -8.57 -12.53 17.26
C THR A 79 -9.55 -11.64 16.52
N ARG A 80 -10.79 -11.56 17.01
CA ARG A 80 -11.86 -10.72 16.41
C ARG A 80 -11.43 -9.26 16.25
N GLN A 81 -10.65 -8.75 17.21
CA GLN A 81 -10.16 -7.37 17.25
C GLN A 81 -9.17 -7.06 16.11
N LEU A 82 -8.21 -7.96 15.82
CA LEU A 82 -7.26 -7.81 14.71
C LEU A 82 -8.00 -7.73 13.37
N ARG A 83 -8.89 -8.69 13.11
CA ARG A 83 -9.70 -8.72 11.87
C ARG A 83 -10.59 -7.49 11.71
N ALA A 84 -11.19 -7.01 12.80
CA ALA A 84 -11.99 -5.79 12.77
C ALA A 84 -11.13 -4.57 12.43
N THR A 85 -9.93 -4.47 13.00
CA THR A 85 -9.00 -3.38 12.75
C THR A 85 -8.47 -3.39 11.32
N GLU A 86 -8.05 -4.56 10.81
CA GLU A 86 -7.62 -4.71 9.41
C GLU A 86 -8.70 -4.24 8.43
N ARG A 87 -9.96 -4.61 8.66
CA ARG A 87 -11.09 -4.15 7.83
C ARG A 87 -11.30 -2.64 7.92
N ARG A 88 -11.19 -2.05 9.11
CA ARG A 88 -11.33 -0.60 9.29
C ARG A 88 -10.19 0.16 8.59
N LEU A 89 -8.96 -0.32 8.69
CA LEU A 89 -7.81 0.26 7.99
C LEU A 89 -7.98 0.16 6.47
N ARG A 90 -8.41 -1.01 5.97
CA ARG A 90 -8.73 -1.21 4.54
C ARG A 90 -9.82 -0.27 4.07
N GLN A 91 -10.89 -0.06 4.85
CA GLN A 91 -11.95 0.88 4.47
C GLN A 91 -11.41 2.32 4.39
N ARG A 92 -10.64 2.77 5.37
CA ARG A 92 -10.02 4.12 5.34
C ARG A 92 -9.09 4.30 4.15
N HIS A 93 -8.34 3.27 3.78
CA HIS A 93 -7.50 3.29 2.59
C HIS A 93 -8.33 3.44 1.31
N ARG A 94 -9.46 2.72 1.20
CA ARG A 94 -10.40 2.89 0.07
C ARG A 94 -10.99 4.28 0.02
N ASP A 95 -11.34 4.87 1.16
CA ASP A 95 -11.85 6.24 1.22
C ASP A 95 -10.78 7.24 0.72
N TYR A 96 -9.51 7.01 1.06
CA TYR A 96 -8.37 7.76 0.52
C TYR A 96 -8.24 7.61 -1.00
N CYS A 97 -8.29 6.38 -1.52
CA CYS A 97 -8.23 6.10 -2.95
C CYS A 97 -9.42 6.71 -3.72
N GLU A 98 -10.62 6.68 -3.15
CA GLU A 98 -11.80 7.32 -3.76
C GLU A 98 -11.66 8.84 -3.78
N GLY A 99 -11.08 9.44 -2.74
CA GLY A 99 -10.73 10.86 -2.73
C GLY A 99 -9.80 11.22 -3.88
N PHE A 100 -8.77 10.40 -4.11
CA PHE A 100 -7.85 10.56 -5.23
C PHE A 100 -8.56 10.40 -6.59
N ALA A 101 -9.39 9.36 -6.74
CA ALA A 101 -10.15 9.12 -7.97
C ALA A 101 -11.06 10.29 -8.34
N ARG A 102 -11.75 10.89 -7.35
CA ARG A 102 -12.58 12.08 -7.55
C ARG A 102 -11.75 13.28 -8.00
N ALA A 103 -10.55 13.47 -7.46
CA ALA A 103 -9.64 14.54 -7.89
C ALA A 103 -9.18 14.37 -9.35
N MET A 104 -9.10 13.13 -9.85
CA MET A 104 -8.86 12.83 -11.26
C MET A 104 -10.11 12.92 -12.15
N GLY A 105 -11.27 13.28 -11.60
CA GLY A 105 -12.53 13.39 -12.35
C GLY A 105 -13.34 12.09 -12.47
N VAL A 106 -13.01 11.05 -11.71
CA VAL A 106 -13.86 9.85 -11.62
C VAL A 106 -15.00 10.11 -10.63
N ILE A 107 -16.22 10.22 -11.15
CA ILE A 107 -17.42 10.56 -10.36
C ILE A 107 -18.17 9.29 -9.91
N GLU A 108 -18.00 8.18 -10.62
CA GLU A 108 -18.71 6.93 -10.34
C GLU A 108 -18.14 6.20 -9.10
N PRO A 109 -19.01 5.50 -8.32
CA PRO A 109 -18.55 4.68 -7.21
C PRO A 109 -17.59 3.57 -7.66
N ILE A 110 -16.47 3.42 -6.95
CA ILE A 110 -15.50 2.36 -7.23
C ILE A 110 -16.03 1.03 -6.68
N ARG A 111 -16.16 0.04 -7.56
CA ARG A 111 -16.52 -1.32 -7.15
C ARG A 111 -15.28 -2.06 -6.64
N TRP A 112 -15.06 -1.96 -5.33
CA TRP A 112 -13.99 -2.70 -4.64
C TRP A 112 -14.22 -4.21 -4.67
N GLU A 113 -13.26 -4.95 -5.22
CA GLU A 113 -13.31 -6.40 -5.19
C GLU A 113 -12.93 -6.92 -3.80
N LYS A 114 -13.69 -7.90 -3.29
CA LYS A 114 -13.46 -8.45 -1.94
C LYS A 114 -12.13 -9.19 -1.78
N ARG A 115 -11.54 -9.63 -2.90
CA ARG A 115 -10.34 -10.50 -2.91
C ARG A 115 -9.13 -9.89 -3.62
N ALA A 116 -9.30 -8.83 -4.40
CA ALA A 116 -8.18 -8.16 -5.05
C ALA A 116 -7.55 -7.17 -4.07
N ASP A 117 -6.26 -6.90 -4.26
CA ASP A 117 -5.64 -5.77 -3.59
C ASP A 117 -6.25 -4.46 -4.12
N ASP A 118 -6.54 -3.52 -3.22
CA ASP A 118 -7.17 -2.24 -3.58
C ASP A 118 -6.31 -1.49 -4.63
N HIS A 119 -4.99 -1.65 -4.58
CA HIS A 119 -4.05 -1.11 -5.56
C HIS A 119 -4.31 -1.61 -6.99
N ILE A 120 -4.69 -2.88 -7.17
CA ILE A 120 -5.00 -3.45 -8.50
C ILE A 120 -6.26 -2.78 -9.06
N THR A 121 -7.30 -2.63 -8.23
CA THR A 121 -8.53 -1.93 -8.60
C THR A 121 -8.23 -0.48 -9.00
N MET A 122 -7.37 0.22 -8.25
CA MET A 122 -6.96 1.59 -8.57
C MET A 122 -6.12 1.69 -9.84
N THR A 123 -5.15 0.81 -10.04
CA THR A 123 -4.33 0.76 -11.27
C THR A 123 -5.23 0.57 -12.50
N ALA A 124 -6.21 -0.35 -12.41
CA ALA A 124 -7.16 -0.58 -13.50
C ALA A 124 -8.05 0.63 -13.78
N LEU A 125 -8.47 1.35 -12.74
CA LEU A 125 -9.25 2.58 -12.87
C LEU A 125 -8.44 3.69 -13.53
N MET A 126 -7.20 3.91 -13.07
CA MET A 126 -6.28 4.90 -13.64
C MET A 126 -6.00 4.63 -15.11
N LEU A 127 -5.76 3.37 -15.50
CA LEU A 127 -5.58 2.99 -16.90
C LEU A 127 -6.83 3.32 -17.74
N LYS A 128 -8.03 3.13 -17.19
CA LYS A 128 -9.29 3.43 -17.90
C LYS A 128 -9.54 4.93 -18.05
N SER A 129 -9.12 5.75 -17.09
CA SER A 129 -9.26 7.20 -17.14
C SER A 129 -8.22 7.89 -18.03
N LEU A 130 -7.22 7.16 -18.54
CA LEU A 130 -6.24 7.73 -19.46
C LEU A 130 -6.90 8.19 -20.78
N PRO A 131 -6.45 9.33 -21.34
CA PRO A 131 -6.75 9.70 -22.71
C PRO A 131 -6.38 8.59 -23.70
N GLU A 132 -7.17 8.42 -24.75
CA GLU A 132 -7.00 7.36 -25.75
C GLU A 132 -5.57 7.22 -26.31
N PRO A 133 -4.85 8.31 -26.65
CA PRO A 133 -3.48 8.21 -27.16
C PRO A 133 -2.49 7.54 -26.20
N LEU A 134 -2.75 7.61 -24.89
CA LEU A 134 -1.93 7.03 -23.82
C LEU A 134 -2.44 5.65 -23.39
N ARG A 135 -3.77 5.47 -23.42
CA ARG A 135 -4.45 4.27 -22.96
C ARG A 135 -4.09 3.04 -23.81
N GLU A 136 -4.09 3.16 -25.14
CA GLU A 136 -3.83 2.01 -26.02
C GLU A 136 -2.40 1.46 -25.89
N PRO A 137 -1.33 2.28 -25.97
CA PRO A 137 0.03 1.81 -25.69
C PRO A 137 0.17 1.21 -24.28
N ALA A 138 -0.46 1.83 -23.27
CA ALA A 138 -0.41 1.34 -21.90
C ALA A 138 -1.06 -0.04 -21.74
N LEU A 139 -2.25 -0.26 -22.33
CA LEU A 139 -2.90 -1.57 -22.31
C LEU A 139 -2.06 -2.62 -23.05
N ALA A 140 -1.53 -2.27 -24.23
CA ALA A 140 -0.69 -3.16 -25.01
C ALA A 140 0.59 -3.58 -24.25
N PHE A 141 1.18 -2.66 -23.48
CA PHE A 141 2.38 -2.92 -22.69
C PHE A 141 2.08 -3.66 -21.38
N PHE A 142 1.20 -3.12 -20.53
CA PHE A 142 0.98 -3.64 -19.18
C PHE A 142 0.10 -4.90 -19.14
N ARG A 143 -0.93 -4.95 -19.99
CA ARG A 143 -1.89 -6.06 -20.05
C ARG A 143 -1.48 -7.11 -21.07
N ASP A 144 -1.24 -6.70 -22.31
CA ASP A 144 -0.98 -7.63 -23.41
C ASP A 144 0.50 -8.07 -23.48
N ARG A 145 1.38 -7.46 -22.65
CA ARG A 145 2.82 -7.77 -22.53
C ARG A 145 3.60 -7.68 -23.86
N LEU A 146 3.15 -6.80 -24.75
CA LEU A 146 3.81 -6.58 -26.04
C LEU A 146 5.09 -5.76 -25.87
N SER A 147 6.09 -6.05 -26.71
CA SER A 147 7.30 -5.25 -26.80
C SER A 147 7.02 -3.87 -27.43
N LEU A 148 7.91 -2.91 -27.23
CA LEU A 148 7.77 -1.57 -27.82
C LEU A 148 7.67 -1.63 -29.36
N ASP A 149 8.37 -2.56 -30.01
CA ASP A 149 8.35 -2.73 -31.47
C ASP A 149 7.04 -3.36 -31.97
N GLN A 150 6.46 -4.27 -31.18
CA GLN A 150 5.14 -4.84 -31.46
C GLN A 150 4.05 -3.79 -31.30
N ILE A 151 4.15 -2.93 -30.29
CA ILE A 151 3.21 -1.82 -30.06
C ILE A 151 3.34 -0.78 -31.17
N SER A 152 4.56 -0.38 -31.54
CA SER A 152 4.79 0.59 -32.61
C SER A 152 4.21 0.11 -33.94
N SER A 153 4.40 -1.18 -34.25
CA SER A 153 3.84 -1.81 -35.46
C SER A 153 2.31 -1.88 -35.42
N ARG A 154 1.74 -2.24 -34.26
CA ARG A 154 0.29 -2.38 -34.08
C ARG A 154 -0.46 -1.05 -34.15
N LEU A 155 0.13 0.01 -33.61
CA LEU A 155 -0.49 1.33 -33.51
C LEU A 155 -0.04 2.29 -34.61
N GLU A 156 0.78 1.81 -35.56
CA GLU A 156 1.32 2.61 -36.67
C GLU A 156 2.02 3.91 -36.23
N ILE A 157 2.75 3.85 -35.10
CA ILE A 157 3.52 4.97 -34.55
C ILE A 157 4.99 4.59 -34.36
N THR A 158 5.86 5.58 -34.18
CA THR A 158 7.29 5.30 -33.94
C THR A 158 7.53 4.70 -32.55
N ARG A 159 8.58 3.88 -32.41
CA ARG A 159 9.04 3.38 -31.10
C ARG A 159 9.29 4.51 -30.10
N ARG A 160 9.81 5.66 -30.56
CA ARG A 160 10.03 6.84 -29.71
C ARG A 160 8.71 7.39 -29.17
N ALA A 161 7.67 7.49 -30.01
CA ALA A 161 6.35 7.92 -29.57
C ALA A 161 5.73 6.95 -28.56
N VAL A 162 5.93 5.64 -28.71
CA VAL A 162 5.51 4.64 -27.70
C VAL A 162 6.21 4.89 -26.36
N LEU A 163 7.53 5.08 -26.38
CA LEU A 163 8.33 5.37 -25.19
C LEU A 163 7.86 6.63 -24.48
N ASP A 164 7.67 7.73 -25.21
CA ASP A 164 7.27 9.01 -24.64
C ASP A 164 5.88 8.90 -24.00
N ARG A 165 4.93 8.21 -24.65
CA ARG A 165 3.59 7.97 -24.11
C ARG A 165 3.62 7.07 -22.87
N LEU A 166 4.43 6.02 -22.86
CA LEU A 166 4.57 5.15 -21.68
C LEU A 166 5.24 5.87 -20.51
N ALA A 167 6.22 6.73 -20.77
CA ALA A 167 6.82 7.58 -19.74
C ALA A 167 5.79 8.55 -19.15
N GLU A 168 4.94 9.15 -19.99
CA GLU A 168 3.85 10.01 -19.55
C GLU A 168 2.78 9.27 -18.71
N VAL A 169 2.56 7.99 -19.01
CA VAL A 169 1.69 7.13 -18.20
C VAL A 169 2.35 6.83 -16.86
N LEU A 170 3.62 6.44 -16.83
CA LEU A 170 4.34 6.16 -15.60
C LEU A 170 4.39 7.37 -14.67
N SER A 171 4.67 8.56 -15.21
CA SER A 171 4.65 9.81 -14.41
C SER A 171 3.29 10.06 -13.76
N ARG A 172 2.17 9.81 -14.44
CA ARG A 172 0.84 9.91 -13.82
C ARG A 172 0.58 8.86 -12.74
N PHE A 173 1.25 7.72 -12.82
CA PHE A 173 1.11 6.63 -11.86
C PHE A 173 2.00 6.84 -10.65
N GLU A 174 3.13 7.53 -10.79
CA GLU A 174 3.96 8.00 -9.67
C GLU A 174 3.16 8.93 -8.75
N ASP A 175 2.30 9.78 -9.33
CA ASP A 175 1.37 10.63 -8.56
C ASP A 175 0.14 9.87 -8.04
N GLY A 176 0.03 8.57 -8.31
CA GLY A 176 -1.11 7.72 -7.94
C GLY A 176 -1.28 7.51 -6.43
N PRO A 177 -2.42 6.93 -6.00
CA PRO A 177 -2.61 6.60 -4.59
C PRO A 177 -1.67 5.46 -4.20
N GLU A 178 -1.08 5.57 -3.02
CA GLU A 178 -0.19 4.55 -2.48
C GLU A 178 -0.89 3.18 -2.36
N SER A 179 -0.13 2.09 -2.46
CA SER A 179 -0.63 0.76 -2.11
C SER A 179 -1.03 0.71 -0.63
N PHE A 180 -1.93 -0.21 -0.25
CA PHE A 180 -2.39 -0.29 1.15
C PHE A 180 -1.23 -0.39 2.16
N GLU A 181 -0.21 -1.17 1.82
CA GLU A 181 0.98 -1.29 2.66
C GLU A 181 1.79 0.02 2.73
N ASN A 182 2.08 0.63 1.58
CA ASN A 182 2.84 1.88 1.56
C ASN A 182 2.09 3.01 2.23
N TRP A 183 0.78 3.09 2.04
CA TRP A 183 -0.08 4.05 2.72
C TRP A 183 -0.01 3.89 4.24
N LEU A 184 -0.04 2.66 4.77
CA LEU A 184 0.17 2.42 6.20
C LEU A 184 1.57 2.81 6.68
N ARG A 185 2.62 2.54 5.88
CA ARG A 185 3.99 2.98 6.21
C ARG A 185 4.11 4.49 6.22
N MET A 186 3.51 5.18 5.24
CA MET A 186 3.45 6.63 5.15
C MET A 186 2.75 7.21 6.39
N LEU A 187 1.57 6.70 6.75
CA LEU A 187 0.89 7.10 8.00
C LEU A 187 1.75 6.84 9.24
N GLY A 188 2.44 5.70 9.26
CA GLY A 188 3.32 5.32 10.36
C GLY A 188 4.59 6.17 10.47
N ARG A 189 5.07 6.78 9.40
CA ARG A 189 6.29 7.62 9.38
C ARG A 189 6.01 9.10 9.53
N CYS A 190 4.92 9.59 8.94
CA CYS A 190 4.51 10.97 9.09
C CYS A 190 3.78 11.17 10.42
N PRO A 191 4.20 12.09 11.29
CA PRO A 191 3.36 12.51 12.39
C PRO A 191 2.09 13.13 11.78
N ALA A 192 0.93 12.52 12.02
CA ALA A 192 -0.34 13.18 11.71
C ALA A 192 -0.33 14.57 12.36
N PRO A 193 -0.66 15.66 11.64
CA PRO A 193 -0.90 16.93 12.30
C PRO A 193 -1.98 16.73 13.36
N PRO A 194 -1.88 17.38 14.52
CA PRO A 194 -2.87 17.24 15.58
C PRO A 194 -4.28 17.53 15.03
N LEU A 195 -5.24 16.67 15.35
CA LEU A 195 -6.61 16.65 14.82
C LEU A 195 -7.50 17.83 15.29
N HIS A 196 -6.91 18.98 15.62
CA HIS A 196 -7.64 20.18 16.01
C HIS A 196 -6.99 21.41 15.36
N GLU A 197 -7.38 21.76 14.13
CA GLU A 197 -7.32 23.13 13.59
C GLU A 197 -7.94 23.28 12.17
N LEU A 198 -9.00 22.51 11.85
CA LEU A 198 -9.87 22.79 10.69
C LEU A 198 -11.27 23.24 11.11
N SER A 199 -11.37 23.87 12.28
CA SER A 199 -12.54 24.65 12.67
C SER A 199 -12.04 25.97 13.23
N THR A 200 -12.58 27.05 12.68
CA THR A 200 -12.31 28.48 12.94
C THR A 200 -11.16 29.13 12.17
N SER A 201 -11.37 29.37 10.87
CA SER A 201 -11.09 30.69 10.28
C SER A 201 -11.97 30.93 9.05
N SER A 202 -13.29 30.91 9.30
CA SER A 202 -14.27 31.56 8.44
C SER A 202 -15.01 32.57 9.31
N ASP A 203 -14.30 33.59 9.78
CA ASP A 203 -14.95 34.86 10.08
C ASP A 203 -13.93 36.00 10.14
N ASN A 204 -13.78 36.70 9.01
CA ASN A 204 -13.60 38.14 9.01
C ASN A 204 -13.82 38.68 7.59
N ARG A 205 -15.11 38.79 7.23
CA ARG A 205 -15.55 39.79 6.26
C ARG A 205 -16.56 40.73 6.93
N ARG A 206 -16.03 41.90 7.30
CA ARG A 206 -16.63 43.25 7.12
C ARG A 206 -17.80 43.61 8.03
N PRO A 207 -18.11 44.91 8.25
CA PRO A 207 -18.01 46.05 7.31
C PRO A 207 -16.64 46.73 7.20
#